data_AF-A0A2S9F5B4-F1
#
_entry.id   AF-A0A2S9F5B4-F1
#
_cell.length_a   1.000
_cell.length_b   1.000
_cell.length_c   1.000
_cell.angle_alpha   90.00
_cell.angle_beta   90.00
_cell.angle_gamma   90.00
#
_symmetry.space_group_name_H-M   'P 1'
#
loop_
_entity.id
_entity.type
_entity.pdbx_description
1 polymer ?
#
loop_
_entity_poly.entity_id
_entity_poly.type
_entity_poly.pdbx_seq_one_letter_code
_entity_poly.pdbx_strand_id
1 'polypeptide(L)'
;MRRVLLVTNDYPPRRGGIQSYLESLVDHLVDGGDSFTVYAPKWKGAEDYDAVAADTGYQVVRHPGTLMVPEPTVALRMRRLIGEHGIDTVWFGAAAPLALLAPLARAAGAQRVIASTHGHEVGWSMLPLARTALRRIG
;
A
#
# COMPACT_ATOMS: atom_id res chain seq x y z
N MET A 1 11.92 -4.99 -14.58
CA MET A 1 10.48 -4.92 -14.31
C MET A 1 10.22 -5.56 -12.97
N ARG A 2 9.70 -4.79 -12.02
CA ARG A 2 9.34 -5.24 -10.67
C ARG A 2 7.85 -5.55 -10.62
N ARG A 3 7.46 -6.46 -9.74
CA ARG A 3 6.05 -6.72 -9.41
C ARG A 3 5.78 -6.14 -8.03
N VAL A 4 5.09 -5.00 -8.01
CA VAL A 4 4.91 -4.16 -6.83
C VAL A 4 3.51 -4.31 -6.28
N LEU A 5 3.40 -4.55 -4.97
CA LEU A 5 2.16 -4.43 -4.21
C LEU A 5 2.18 -3.13 -3.41
N LEU A 6 1.37 -2.16 -3.81
CA LEU A 6 1.10 -0.96 -3.01
C LEU A 6 0.03 -1.27 -1.98
N VAL A 7 0.35 -1.16 -0.68
CA VAL A 7 -0.60 -1.31 0.44
C VAL A 7 -0.84 0.06 1.06
N THR A 8 -2.08 0.58 0.99
CA THR A 8 -2.35 1.95 1.42
C THR A 8 -3.81 2.15 1.89
N ASN A 9 -4.03 3.06 2.83
CA ASN A 9 -5.38 3.57 3.14
C ASN A 9 -5.83 4.70 2.20
N ASP A 10 -4.85 5.32 1.56
CA ASP A 10 -4.98 6.59 0.89
C ASP A 10 -4.87 6.38 -0.61
N TYR A 11 -5.94 5.86 -1.23
CA TYR A 11 -6.02 5.73 -2.68
C TYR A 11 -7.30 6.34 -3.24
N PRO A 12 -7.29 6.84 -4.50
CA PRO A 12 -8.50 7.30 -5.18
C PRO A 12 -9.63 6.25 -5.17
N PRO A 13 -10.90 6.69 -5.34
CA PRO A 13 -11.36 8.01 -5.78
C PRO A 13 -11.47 9.07 -4.68
N ARG A 14 -11.17 8.74 -3.43
CA ARG A 14 -11.15 9.72 -2.34
C ARG A 14 -10.06 10.76 -2.66
N ARG A 15 -10.38 12.05 -2.53
CA ARG A 15 -9.42 13.13 -2.76
C ARG A 15 -8.54 13.36 -1.54
N GLY A 16 -7.26 13.63 -1.78
CA GLY A 16 -6.30 14.06 -0.77
C GLY A 16 -4.86 14.03 -1.29
N GLY A 17 -3.94 14.61 -0.52
CA GLY A 17 -2.55 14.78 -0.96
C GLY A 17 -1.81 13.46 -1.16
N ILE A 18 -1.96 12.50 -0.23
CA ILE A 18 -1.33 11.17 -0.34
C ILE A 18 -1.95 10.39 -1.50
N GLN A 19 -3.27 10.50 -1.71
CA GLN A 19 -3.99 9.85 -2.79
C GLN A 19 -3.43 10.27 -4.15
N SER A 20 -3.34 11.58 -4.40
CA SER A 20 -2.78 12.11 -5.65
C SER A 20 -1.29 11.79 -5.81
N TYR A 21 -0.51 11.84 -4.72
CA TYR A 21 0.90 11.47 -4.74
C TYR A 21 1.11 10.00 -5.15
N LEU A 22 0.36 9.07 -4.55
CA LEU A 22 0.49 7.65 -4.84
C LEU A 22 0.02 7.32 -6.25
N GLU A 23 -1.13 7.86 -6.67
CA GLU A 23 -1.65 7.69 -8.04
C GLU A 23 -0.63 8.14 -9.08
N SER A 24 -0.17 9.41 -9.01
CA SER A 24 0.79 9.93 -9.99
C SER A 24 2.08 9.12 -10.03
N LEU A 25 2.56 8.64 -8.89
CA LEU A 25 3.79 7.84 -8.84
C LEU A 25 3.58 6.41 -9.37
N VAL A 26 2.41 5.79 -9.13
CA VAL A 26 2.05 4.50 -9.73
C VAL A 26 2.02 4.63 -11.26
N ASP A 27 1.33 5.64 -11.79
CA ASP A 27 1.21 5.85 -13.24
C ASP A 27 2.60 5.98 -13.90
N HIS A 28 3.50 6.79 -13.33
CA HIS A 28 4.86 6.94 -13.85
C HIS A 28 5.68 5.64 -13.80
N LEU A 29 5.48 4.80 -12.77
CA LEU A 29 6.21 3.54 -12.64
C LEU A 29 5.66 2.45 -13.57
N VAL A 30 4.35 2.47 -13.82
CA VAL A 30 3.69 1.62 -14.83
C VAL A 30 4.18 1.97 -16.22
N ASP A 31 4.23 3.27 -16.57
CA ASP A 31 4.81 3.75 -17.83
C ASP A 31 6.30 3.35 -17.98
N GLY A 32 7.01 3.27 -16.86
CA GLY A 32 8.39 2.77 -16.79
C GLY A 32 8.54 1.23 -16.92
N GLY A 33 7.43 0.50 -17.01
CA GLY A 33 7.39 -0.95 -17.21
C GLY A 33 7.36 -1.79 -15.94
N ASP A 34 7.13 -1.20 -14.76
CA ASP A 34 6.88 -1.96 -13.54
C ASP A 34 5.40 -2.39 -13.47
N SER A 35 5.13 -3.60 -12.96
CA SER A 35 3.77 -4.14 -12.82
C SER A 35 3.23 -3.84 -11.42
N PHE A 36 2.00 -3.35 -11.35
CA PHE A 36 1.40 -2.89 -10.10
C PHE A 36 0.12 -3.63 -9.73
N THR A 37 0.02 -3.93 -8.43
CA THR A 37 -1.23 -4.27 -7.76
C THR A 37 -1.40 -3.33 -6.57
N VAL A 38 -2.54 -2.66 -6.47
CA VAL A 38 -2.86 -1.76 -5.35
C VAL A 38 -3.85 -2.44 -4.42
N TYR A 39 -3.58 -2.46 -3.12
CA TYR A 39 -4.50 -2.93 -2.09
C TYR A 39 -4.93 -1.75 -1.22
N ALA A 40 -6.19 -1.34 -1.36
CA ALA A 40 -6.73 -0.13 -0.75
C ALA A 40 -8.20 -0.27 -0.30
N PRO A 41 -8.70 0.54 0.65
CA PRO A 41 -10.11 0.55 1.05
C PRO A 41 -11.07 0.83 -0.10
N LYS A 42 -12.30 0.34 0.05
CA LYS A 42 -13.40 0.61 -0.89
C LYS A 42 -14.09 1.92 -0.54
N TRP A 43 -13.89 2.94 -1.37
CA TRP A 43 -14.62 4.21 -1.29
C TRP A 43 -15.77 4.25 -2.31
N LYS A 44 -16.72 5.18 -2.13
CA LYS A 44 -17.81 5.39 -3.09
C LYS A 44 -17.22 5.75 -4.47
N GLY A 45 -17.68 5.07 -5.52
CA GLY A 45 -17.19 5.26 -6.90
C GLY A 45 -15.86 4.57 -7.19
N ALA A 46 -15.43 3.63 -6.34
CA ALA A 46 -14.21 2.87 -6.55
C ALA A 46 -14.28 2.03 -7.83
N GLU A 47 -15.45 1.49 -8.17
CA GLU A 47 -15.63 0.64 -9.34
C GLU A 47 -15.32 1.35 -10.66
N ASP A 48 -15.80 2.59 -10.82
CA ASP A 48 -15.56 3.40 -12.02
C ASP A 48 -14.07 3.75 -12.14
N TYR A 49 -13.43 4.08 -11.01
CA TYR A 49 -11.99 4.34 -10.97
C TYR A 49 -11.18 3.08 -11.30
N ASP A 50 -11.55 1.94 -10.73
CA ASP A 50 -10.84 0.67 -10.91
C ASP A 50 -10.91 0.18 -12.36
N ALA A 51 -11.99 0.49 -13.09
CA ALA A 51 -12.09 0.24 -14.52
C ALA A 51 -11.06 1.05 -15.32
N VAL A 52 -10.93 2.35 -15.01
CA VAL A 52 -9.93 3.22 -15.66
C VAL A 52 -8.50 2.80 -15.29
N ALA A 53 -8.26 2.42 -14.03
CA ALA A 53 -6.97 1.90 -13.58
C ALA A 53 -6.59 0.61 -14.34
N ALA A 54 -7.55 -0.28 -14.58
CA ALA A 54 -7.32 -1.50 -15.36
C ALA A 54 -6.91 -1.17 -16.81
N ASP A 55 -7.57 -0.19 -17.44
CA ASP A 55 -7.24 0.27 -18.81
C ASP A 55 -5.84 0.92 -18.88
N THR A 56 -5.36 1.52 -17.80
CA THR A 56 -4.01 2.12 -17.69
C THR A 56 -2.92 1.11 -17.32
N GLY A 57 -3.29 -0.15 -17.02
CA GLY A 57 -2.34 -1.25 -16.93
C GLY A 57 -2.01 -1.74 -15.51
N TYR A 58 -2.81 -1.37 -14.50
CA TYR A 58 -2.65 -1.91 -13.15
C TYR A 58 -3.98 -2.25 -12.47
N GLN A 59 -3.93 -3.20 -11.54
CA GLN A 59 -5.11 -3.66 -10.81
C GLN A 59 -5.23 -2.98 -9.45
N VAL A 60 -6.45 -2.57 -9.09
CA VAL A 60 -6.79 -2.20 -7.71
C VAL A 60 -7.65 -3.28 -7.07
N VAL A 61 -7.17 -3.86 -5.99
CA VAL A 61 -7.87 -4.81 -5.12
C VAL A 61 -8.44 -4.04 -3.94
N ARG A 62 -9.77 -4.03 -3.82
CA ARG A 62 -10.46 -3.28 -2.75
C ARG A 62 -10.61 -4.10 -1.47
N HIS A 63 -10.17 -3.54 -0.34
CA HIS A 63 -10.51 -4.01 1.00
C HIS A 63 -11.98 -3.65 1.29
N PRO A 64 -12.79 -4.57 1.85
CA PRO A 64 -14.23 -4.35 2.02
C PRO A 64 -14.58 -3.23 3.02
N GLY A 65 -13.72 -2.96 4.00
CA GLY A 65 -13.87 -1.84 4.93
C GLY A 65 -13.32 -0.51 4.40
N THR A 66 -13.53 0.55 5.18
CA THR A 66 -13.08 1.93 4.88
C THR A 66 -11.72 2.27 5.48
N LEU A 67 -11.19 1.41 6.34
CA LEU A 67 -9.91 1.59 7.02
C LEU A 67 -9.19 0.25 7.13
N MET A 68 -7.94 0.23 6.69
CA MET A 68 -7.00 -0.87 6.86
C MET A 68 -6.06 -0.54 8.02
N VAL A 69 -6.02 -1.45 8.99
CA VAL A 69 -5.08 -1.41 10.13
C VAL A 69 -4.21 -2.66 10.10
N PRO A 70 -3.06 -2.70 10.81
CA PRO A 70 -2.17 -3.87 10.83
C PRO A 70 -2.78 -5.03 11.65
N GLU A 71 -3.88 -5.58 11.16
CA GLU A 71 -4.63 -6.67 11.77
C GLU A 71 -4.56 -7.96 10.92
N PRO A 72 -4.96 -9.12 11.46
CA PRO A 72 -4.84 -10.39 10.76
C PRO A 72 -5.54 -10.44 9.40
N THR A 73 -6.71 -9.81 9.21
CA THR A 73 -7.43 -9.88 7.94
C THR A 73 -6.66 -9.17 6.81
N VAL A 74 -6.15 -7.98 7.08
CA VAL A 74 -5.32 -7.17 6.18
C VAL A 74 -4.00 -7.89 5.90
N ALA A 75 -3.37 -8.45 6.94
CA ALA A 75 -2.13 -9.21 6.80
C ALA A 75 -2.31 -10.46 5.92
N LEU A 76 -3.35 -11.25 6.16
CA LEU A 76 -3.64 -12.45 5.38
C LEU A 76 -3.95 -12.10 3.92
N ARG A 77 -4.73 -11.04 3.67
CA ARG A 77 -5.03 -10.60 2.30
C ARG A 77 -3.77 -10.11 1.59
N MET A 78 -2.93 -9.30 2.24
CA MET A 78 -1.64 -8.87 1.71
C MET A 78 -0.76 -10.07 1.32
N ARG A 79 -0.60 -11.05 2.22
CA ARG A 79 0.21 -12.25 1.95
C ARG A 79 -0.33 -13.07 0.79
N ARG A 80 -1.66 -13.19 0.68
CA ARG A 80 -2.31 -13.87 -0.43
C ARG A 80 -2.04 -13.18 -1.76
N LEU A 81 -2.17 -11.85 -1.81
CA LEU A 81 -1.84 -11.06 -3.01
C LEU A 81 -0.37 -11.19 -3.40
N ILE A 82 0.53 -11.23 -2.41
CA ILE A 82 1.97 -11.46 -2.67
C ILE A 82 2.18 -12.78 -3.41
N GLY A 83 1.56 -13.85 -2.95
CA GLY A 83 1.64 -15.17 -3.59
C GLY A 83 0.95 -15.23 -4.96
N GLU A 84 -0.29 -14.74 -5.06
CA GLU A 84 -1.11 -14.79 -6.27
C GLU A 84 -0.48 -14.02 -7.44
N HIS A 85 0.16 -12.88 -7.17
CA HIS A 85 0.75 -12.02 -8.20
C HIS A 85 2.28 -12.11 -8.28
N GLY A 86 2.90 -13.02 -7.52
CA GLY A 86 4.35 -13.21 -7.50
C GLY A 86 5.13 -11.95 -7.12
N ILE A 87 4.58 -11.14 -6.21
CA ILE A 87 5.09 -9.81 -5.83
C ILE A 87 6.50 -9.94 -5.25
N ASP A 88 7.43 -9.15 -5.79
CA ASP A 88 8.81 -9.06 -5.27
C ASP A 88 9.02 -7.85 -4.36
N THR A 89 8.21 -6.81 -4.52
CA THR A 89 8.34 -5.53 -3.82
C THR A 89 7.02 -5.15 -3.18
N VAL A 90 7.01 -4.94 -1.86
CA VAL A 90 5.85 -4.37 -1.16
C VAL A 90 6.13 -2.93 -0.81
N TRP A 91 5.24 -2.03 -1.19
CA TRP A 91 5.32 -0.61 -0.89
C TRP A 91 4.15 -0.21 0.00
N PHE A 92 4.45 0.25 1.21
CA PHE A 92 3.46 0.86 2.09
C PHE A 92 3.33 2.34 1.77
N GLY A 93 2.16 2.74 1.25
CA GLY A 93 1.89 4.10 0.78
C GLY A 93 1.98 5.16 1.88
N ALA A 94 1.75 4.76 3.14
CA ALA A 94 2.10 5.50 4.33
C ALA A 94 2.73 4.54 5.35
N ALA A 95 3.85 4.95 5.96
CA ALA A 95 4.62 4.08 6.85
C ALA A 95 3.83 3.64 8.08
N ALA A 96 3.26 4.58 8.83
CA ALA A 96 2.48 4.26 10.02
C ALA A 96 0.96 4.22 9.70
N PRO A 97 0.20 3.22 10.21
CA PRO A 97 0.64 2.04 10.95
C PRO A 97 0.91 0.81 10.06
N LEU A 98 0.61 0.87 8.75
CA LEU A 98 0.56 -0.33 7.90
C LEU A 98 1.91 -1.01 7.69
N ALA A 99 3.03 -0.27 7.69
CA ALA A 99 4.36 -0.86 7.51
C ALA A 99 4.80 -1.75 8.68
N LEU A 100 4.03 -1.80 9.79
CA LEU A 100 4.19 -2.84 10.81
C LEU A 100 4.00 -4.26 10.25
N LEU A 101 3.34 -4.40 9.10
CA LEU A 101 3.18 -5.66 8.39
C LEU A 101 4.42 -6.06 7.56
N ALA A 102 5.47 -5.24 7.51
CA ALA A 102 6.68 -5.50 6.73
C ALA A 102 7.32 -6.89 6.99
N PRO A 103 7.44 -7.39 8.23
CA PRO A 103 7.97 -8.74 8.46
C PRO A 103 7.09 -9.83 7.84
N LEU A 104 5.77 -9.64 7.83
CA LEU A 104 4.82 -10.58 7.24
C LEU A 104 4.85 -10.54 5.71
N ALA A 105 5.09 -9.37 5.13
CA ALA A 105 5.34 -9.23 3.70
C ALA A 105 6.59 -10.01 3.27
N ARG A 106 7.70 -9.87 4.02
CA ARG A 106 8.94 -10.62 3.76
C ARG A 106 8.73 -12.13 3.90
N ALA A 107 8.05 -12.57 4.96
CA ALA A 107 7.72 -13.96 5.18
C ALA A 107 6.81 -14.57 4.09
N ALA A 108 6.08 -13.74 3.34
CA ALA A 108 5.28 -14.17 2.20
C ALA A 108 6.03 -14.16 0.85
N GLY A 109 7.30 -13.75 0.83
CA GLY A 109 8.15 -13.80 -0.37
C GLY A 109 8.58 -12.43 -0.90
N ALA A 110 8.15 -11.31 -0.30
CA ALA A 110 8.62 -10.00 -0.71
C ALA A 110 10.12 -9.83 -0.43
N GLN A 111 10.90 -9.57 -1.47
CA GLN A 111 12.35 -9.37 -1.39
C GLN A 111 12.69 -7.94 -0.94
N ARG A 112 11.86 -6.98 -1.38
CA ARG A 112 12.00 -5.56 -1.04
C ARG A 112 10.74 -5.06 -0.34
N VAL A 113 10.94 -4.26 0.70
CA VAL A 113 9.86 -3.55 1.38
C VAL A 113 10.23 -2.07 1.44
N ILE A 114 9.30 -1.21 0.99
CA ILE A 114 9.43 0.24 0.95
C ILE A 114 8.28 0.83 1.78
N ALA A 115 8.53 1.93 2.49
CA ALA A 115 7.49 2.66 3.20
C ALA A 115 7.69 4.17 2.99
N SER A 116 6.63 4.87 2.55
CA SER A 116 6.66 6.32 2.36
C SER A 116 6.25 7.06 3.63
N THR A 117 6.94 8.16 3.92
CA THR A 117 6.61 9.07 5.02
C THR A 117 6.05 10.39 4.50
N HIS A 118 5.06 10.97 5.18
CA HIS A 118 4.32 12.17 4.73
C HIS A 118 4.34 13.33 5.74
N GLY A 119 5.26 13.33 6.69
CA GLY A 119 5.46 14.40 7.68
C GLY A 119 4.62 14.24 8.96
N HIS A 120 3.54 13.45 8.94
CA HIS A 120 2.77 13.11 10.15
C HIS A 120 3.57 12.18 11.10
N GLU A 121 4.60 11.50 10.61
CA GLU A 121 5.47 10.59 11.36
C GLU A 121 6.33 11.32 12.39
N VAL A 122 6.51 12.65 12.24
CA VAL A 122 7.13 13.50 13.28
C VAL A 122 6.23 13.61 14.52
N GLY A 123 4.90 13.52 14.37
CA GLY A 123 3.97 13.42 15.50
C GLY A 123 3.98 12.04 16.19
N TRP A 124 4.24 10.97 15.43
CA TRP A 124 4.35 9.61 15.98
C TRP A 124 5.68 9.39 16.72
N SER A 125 6.77 10.06 16.31
CA SER A 125 8.04 10.01 17.06
C SER A 125 7.96 10.69 18.43
N MET A 126 6.93 11.51 18.67
CA MET A 126 6.64 12.20 19.94
C MET A 126 5.78 11.37 20.91
N LEU A 127 5.10 10.31 20.44
CA LEU A 127 4.28 9.42 21.29
C LEU A 127 5.10 8.19 21.75
N PRO A 128 5.18 7.86 23.05
CA PRO A 128 6.10 6.83 23.58
C PRO A 128 5.96 5.44 22.95
N LEU A 129 4.73 5.01 22.64
CA LEU A 129 4.44 3.70 22.05
C LEU A 129 4.66 3.68 20.52
N ALA A 130 4.36 4.79 19.87
CA ALA A 130 4.57 4.99 18.43
C ALA A 130 6.06 4.99 18.06
N ARG A 131 6.93 5.49 18.94
CA ARG A 131 8.40 5.42 18.78
C ARG A 131 8.93 3.98 18.69
N THR A 132 8.34 3.05 19.44
CA THR A 132 8.74 1.63 19.43
C THR A 132 8.25 0.93 18.15
N ALA A 133 7.06 1.29 17.67
CA ALA A 133 6.52 0.83 16.41
C ALA A 133 7.36 1.31 15.22
N LEU A 134 7.80 2.57 15.21
CA LEU A 134 8.66 3.15 14.18
C LEU A 134 10.05 2.48 14.12
N ARG A 135 10.65 2.13 15.27
CA ARG A 135 11.90 1.34 15.34
C ARG A 135 11.80 -0.08 14.80
N ARG A 136 10.58 -0.60 14.57
CA ARG A 136 10.38 -1.90 13.93
C ARG A 136 10.16 -1.79 12.42
N ILE A 137 9.90 -0.58 11.92
CA ILE A 137 9.69 -0.28 10.50
C ILE A 137 11.02 0.03 9.82
N GLY A 138 11.96 0.68 10.52
CA GLY A 138 13.33 0.96 10.08
C GLY A 138 14.37 0.17 10.84
#